data_AF-A0A367LUP1-F1
#
_entry.id   AF-A0A367LUP1-F1
#
_cell.length_a   1.000
_cell.length_b   1.000
_cell.length_c   1.000
_cell.angle_alpha   90.00
_cell.angle_beta   90.00
_cell.angle_gamma   90.00
#
_symmetry.space_group_name_H-M   'P 1'
#
loop_
_entity.id
_entity.type
_entity.pdbx_description
1 polymer ?
#
loop_
_entity_poly.entity_id
_entity_poly.type
_entity_poly.pdbx_seq_one_letter_code
_entity_poly.pdbx_strand_id
1 'polypeptide(L)'
;AISLLFDFEWSNKQLFFSSYKRTNSYFENSEMAAHQLPSEAELKILEPLRGKIPDEAFDQVFQNPVNDGSGVIREQRRTAYQLLTEAGDRLENNRRG
;
A
#
# COMPACT_ATOMS: atom_id res chain seq x y z
N ALA A 1 -5.15 -0.04 5.19
CA ALA A 1 -6.24 -0.92 5.66
C ALA A 1 -7.13 -1.41 4.52
N ILE A 2 -7.81 -0.55 3.78
CA ILE A 2 -8.74 -0.96 2.70
C ILE A 2 -8.05 -1.79 1.61
N SER A 3 -6.82 -1.44 1.24
CA SER A 3 -6.01 -2.20 0.27
C SER A 3 -5.73 -3.65 0.68
N LEU A 4 -5.74 -3.97 1.98
CA LEU A 4 -5.59 -5.35 2.50
C LEU A 4 -6.85 -6.20 2.29
N LEU A 5 -8.01 -5.56 2.09
CA LEU A 5 -9.29 -6.25 1.88
C LEU A 5 -9.53 -6.61 0.41
N PHE A 6 -8.70 -6.12 -0.49
CA PHE A 6 -8.83 -6.39 -1.92
C PHE A 6 -8.00 -7.60 -2.33
N ASP A 7 -8.68 -8.67 -2.73
CA ASP A 7 -8.06 -9.88 -3.29
C ASP A 7 -7.92 -9.74 -4.82
N PHE A 8 -6.83 -9.10 -5.25
CA PHE A 8 -6.51 -8.95 -6.66
C PHE A 8 -6.26 -10.30 -7.31
N GLU A 9 -5.56 -11.21 -6.63
CA GLU A 9 -5.14 -12.49 -7.19
C GLU A 9 -6.34 -13.39 -7.48
N TRP A 10 -7.31 -13.45 -6.56
CA TRP A 10 -8.58 -14.13 -6.79
C TRP A 10 -9.37 -13.47 -7.94
N SER A 11 -9.46 -12.14 -7.96
CA SER A 11 -10.20 -11.41 -9.01
C SER A 11 -9.59 -11.66 -10.39
N ASN A 12 -8.27 -11.60 -10.50
CA ASN A 12 -7.54 -11.86 -11.73
C ASN A 12 -7.75 -13.30 -12.22
N LYS A 13 -7.68 -14.26 -11.29
CA LYS A 13 -7.91 -15.68 -11.60
C LYS A 13 -9.35 -15.97 -12.02
N GLN A 14 -10.34 -15.47 -11.27
CA GLN A 14 -11.74 -15.84 -11.43
C GLN A 14 -12.48 -15.04 -12.51
N LEU A 15 -12.12 -13.77 -12.70
CA LEU A 15 -12.84 -12.85 -13.58
C LEU A 15 -12.08 -12.53 -14.86
N PHE A 16 -10.74 -12.54 -14.82
CA PHE A 16 -9.90 -12.04 -15.91
C PHE A 16 -8.96 -13.10 -16.50
N PHE A 17 -9.13 -14.37 -16.14
CA PHE A 17 -8.35 -15.51 -16.64
C PHE A 17 -6.83 -15.30 -16.51
N SER A 18 -6.41 -14.64 -15.42
CA SER A 18 -5.01 -14.30 -15.13
C SER A 18 -4.33 -13.39 -16.17
N SER A 19 -5.11 -12.60 -16.92
CA SER A 19 -4.59 -11.75 -18.00
C SER A 19 -3.97 -10.44 -17.53
N TYR A 20 -4.23 -10.01 -16.29
CA TYR A 20 -3.74 -8.74 -15.77
C TYR A 20 -2.57 -8.89 -14.79
N LYS A 21 -1.76 -7.84 -14.68
CA LYS A 21 -0.76 -7.67 -13.63
C LYS A 21 -1.20 -6.55 -12.69
N ARG A 22 -0.89 -6.67 -11.42
CA ARG A 22 -1.23 -5.65 -10.43
C ARG A 22 -0.30 -4.45 -10.57
N THR A 23 -0.89 -3.26 -10.56
CA THR A 23 -0.17 -1.99 -10.55
C THR A 23 0.35 -1.67 -9.15
N ASN A 24 1.64 -1.37 -9.03
CA ASN A 24 2.32 -0.95 -7.81
C ASN A 24 2.78 0.52 -7.85
N SER A 25 2.70 1.17 -9.02
CA SER A 25 3.07 2.58 -9.19
C SER A 25 1.94 3.39 -9.84
N TYR A 26 1.82 4.67 -9.49
CA TYR A 26 0.97 5.60 -10.22
C TYR A 26 1.40 5.78 -11.69
N PHE A 27 2.69 5.59 -11.97
CA PHE A 27 3.29 5.72 -13.29
C PHE A 27 3.77 4.37 -13.84
N GLU A 28 3.03 3.30 -13.54
CA GLU A 28 3.32 1.93 -14.00
C GLU A 28 3.63 1.88 -15.50
N ASN A 29 4.61 1.05 -15.89
CA ASN A 29 5.13 0.94 -17.26
C ASN A 29 5.80 2.22 -17.82
N SER A 30 6.34 3.06 -16.96
CA SER A 30 7.18 4.19 -17.36
C SER A 30 8.47 4.27 -16.54
N GLU A 31 9.42 5.09 -16.99
CA GLU A 31 10.65 5.39 -16.25
C GLU A 31 10.39 6.11 -14.91
N MET A 32 9.20 6.69 -14.73
CA MET A 32 8.80 7.36 -13.49
C MET A 32 8.24 6.38 -12.44
N ALA A 33 8.29 5.07 -12.69
CA ALA A 33 7.75 4.09 -11.78
C ALA A 33 8.66 3.85 -10.56
N ALA A 34 8.08 3.98 -9.36
CA ALA A 34 8.79 3.81 -8.09
C ALA A 34 9.00 2.34 -7.73
N HIS A 35 9.85 1.63 -8.50
CA HIS A 35 10.18 0.22 -8.27
C HIS A 35 11.46 0.01 -7.45
N GLN A 36 12.19 1.07 -7.17
CA GLN A 36 13.47 1.04 -6.47
C GLN A 36 13.46 2.08 -5.35
N LEU A 37 14.44 1.98 -4.46
CA LEU A 37 14.65 3.00 -3.44
C LEU A 37 15.00 4.34 -4.12
N PRO A 38 14.65 5.47 -3.47
CA PRO A 38 14.98 6.78 -4.01
C PRO A 38 16.48 6.91 -4.30
N SER A 39 16.80 7.38 -5.50
CA SER A 39 18.15 7.80 -5.86
C SER A 39 18.60 9.01 -5.04
N GLU A 40 19.90 9.34 -5.07
CA GLU A 40 20.42 10.55 -4.42
C GLU A 40 19.73 11.83 -4.88
N ALA A 41 19.31 11.90 -6.15
CA ALA A 41 18.60 13.04 -6.70
C ALA A 41 17.18 13.14 -6.15
N GLU A 42 16.48 12.01 -6.04
CA GLU A 42 15.14 11.96 -5.46
C GLU A 42 15.17 12.23 -3.95
N LEU A 43 16.18 11.72 -3.23
CA LEU A 43 16.37 12.02 -1.82
C LEU A 43 16.52 13.53 -1.57
N LYS A 44 17.22 14.27 -2.43
CA LYS A 44 17.29 15.74 -2.31
C LYS A 44 15.91 16.42 -2.38
N ILE A 45 14.95 15.81 -3.07
CA ILE A 45 13.56 16.28 -3.17
C ILE A 45 12.74 15.82 -1.95
N LEU A 46 12.98 14.60 -1.47
CA LEU A 46 12.22 14.00 -0.37
C LEU A 46 12.65 14.48 1.03
N GLU A 47 13.93 14.74 1.26
CA GLU A 47 14.46 15.14 2.58
C GLU A 47 13.74 16.36 3.20
N PRO A 48 13.41 17.44 2.46
CA PRO A 48 12.60 18.55 2.98
C PRO A 48 11.18 18.16 3.45
N LEU A 49 10.69 16.98 3.06
CA LEU A 49 9.38 16.44 3.43
C LEU A 49 9.46 15.46 4.60
N ARG A 50 10.65 15.20 5.16
CA ARG A 50 10.81 14.30 6.31
C ARG A 50 9.92 14.76 7.49
N GLY A 51 9.21 13.81 8.10
CA GLY A 51 8.20 14.07 9.13
C GLY A 51 6.84 14.58 8.61
N LYS A 52 6.68 14.82 7.31
CA LYS A 52 5.40 15.13 6.65
C LYS A 52 4.88 14.01 5.78
N ILE A 53 5.78 13.15 5.30
CA ILE A 53 5.46 11.92 4.57
C ILE A 53 5.90 10.70 5.40
N PRO A 54 5.34 9.51 5.13
CA PRO A 54 5.74 8.30 5.84
C PRO A 54 7.22 8.00 5.65
N ASP A 55 7.90 7.52 6.70
CA ASP A 55 9.33 7.21 6.65
C ASP A 55 9.63 6.09 5.65
N GLU A 56 8.66 5.22 5.37
CA GLU A 56 8.77 4.15 4.37
C GLU A 56 9.04 4.71 2.96
N ALA A 57 8.71 5.98 2.69
CA ALA A 57 9.02 6.61 1.40
C ALA A 57 10.52 6.77 1.14
N PHE A 58 11.37 6.64 2.18
CA PHE A 58 12.82 6.81 2.08
C PHE A 58 13.58 5.49 2.00
N ASP A 59 13.02 4.40 2.57
CA ASP A 59 13.75 3.15 2.79
C ASP A 59 13.02 1.88 2.33
N GLN A 60 11.79 2.01 1.82
CA GLN A 60 11.00 0.87 1.37
C GLN A 60 10.41 1.12 -0.02
N VAL A 61 10.56 0.11 -0.88
CA VAL A 61 9.83 0.07 -2.14
C VAL A 61 8.39 -0.31 -1.84
N PHE A 62 7.45 0.54 -2.20
CA PHE A 62 6.03 0.27 -2.03
C PHE A 62 5.63 -1.00 -2.80
N GLN A 63 4.90 -1.89 -2.12
CA GLN A 63 4.32 -3.09 -2.70
C GLN A 63 2.89 -3.24 -2.22
N ASN A 64 2.00 -3.62 -3.13
CA ASN A 64 0.65 -4.00 -2.73
C ASN A 64 0.65 -5.32 -1.94
N PRO A 65 -0.32 -5.53 -1.04
CA PRO A 65 -0.50 -6.81 -0.37
C PRO A 65 -0.85 -7.92 -1.38
N VAL A 66 -0.11 -9.02 -1.39
CA VAL A 66 -0.36 -10.17 -2.28
C VAL A 66 -1.10 -11.26 -1.52
N ASN A 67 -2.12 -11.87 -2.14
CA ASN A 67 -2.86 -13.01 -1.60
C ASN A 67 -2.58 -14.28 -2.40
N ASP A 68 -2.95 -15.43 -1.86
CA ASP A 68 -2.80 -16.73 -2.54
C ASP A 68 -3.88 -16.99 -3.61
N GLY A 69 -4.83 -16.07 -3.77
CA GLY A 69 -5.95 -16.16 -4.71
C GLY A 69 -6.97 -17.24 -4.36
N SER A 70 -6.98 -17.75 -3.13
CA SER A 70 -7.99 -18.69 -2.63
C SER A 70 -9.33 -18.01 -2.30
N GLY A 71 -9.35 -16.68 -2.19
CA GLY A 71 -10.46 -15.91 -1.61
C GLY A 71 -10.47 -15.91 -0.08
N VAL A 72 -9.52 -16.61 0.57
CA VAL A 72 -9.41 -16.71 2.04
C VAL A 72 -8.40 -15.70 2.57
N ILE A 73 -8.84 -14.46 2.78
CA ILE A 73 -7.98 -13.34 3.26
C ILE A 73 -8.07 -13.09 4.78
N ARG A 74 -8.14 -14.14 5.61
CA ARG A 74 -8.45 -14.00 7.05
C ARG A 74 -7.45 -13.13 7.80
N GLU A 75 -6.15 -13.33 7.59
CA GLU A 75 -5.11 -12.58 8.29
C GLU A 75 -5.10 -11.11 7.84
N GLN A 76 -5.21 -10.86 6.54
CA GLN A 76 -5.30 -9.50 5.98
C GLN A 76 -6.52 -8.75 6.50
N ARG A 77 -7.68 -9.43 6.62
CA ARG A 77 -8.89 -8.85 7.24
C ARG A 77 -8.65 -8.48 8.70
N ARG A 78 -7.95 -9.33 9.46
CA ARG A 78 -7.62 -9.05 10.86
C ARG A 78 -6.72 -7.80 10.96
N THR A 79 -5.67 -7.73 10.16
CA THR A 79 -4.78 -6.56 10.11
C THR A 79 -5.52 -5.30 9.67
N ALA A 80 -6.40 -5.40 8.66
CA ALA A 80 -7.22 -4.27 8.22
C ALA A 80 -8.14 -3.78 9.33
N TYR A 81 -8.78 -4.69 10.07
CA TYR A 81 -9.66 -4.36 11.20
C TYR A 81 -8.89 -3.65 12.33
N GLN A 82 -7.69 -4.12 12.67
CA GLN A 82 -6.83 -3.48 13.65
C GLN A 82 -6.48 -2.05 13.23
N LEU A 83 -6.00 -1.86 11.99
CA LEU A 83 -5.64 -0.54 11.47
C LEU A 83 -6.82 0.44 11.42
N LEU A 84 -8.02 -0.05 11.09
CA LEU A 84 -9.23 0.78 11.10
C LEU A 84 -9.64 1.18 12.51
N THR A 85 -9.51 0.26 13.47
CA THR A 85 -9.82 0.52 14.89
C THR A 85 -8.85 1.55 15.46
N GLU A 86 -7.55 1.37 15.26
CA GLU A 86 -6.53 2.34 15.69
C GLU A 86 -6.75 3.73 15.09
N ALA A 87 -7.15 3.81 13.82
CA ALA A 87 -7.47 5.08 13.19
C ALA A 87 -8.71 5.73 13.82
N GLY A 88 -9.73 4.94 14.16
CA GLY A 88 -10.91 5.39 14.90
C GLY A 88 -10.55 5.98 16.27
N ASP A 89 -9.77 5.25 17.06
CA ASP A 89 -9.33 5.69 18.39
C ASP A 89 -8.51 7.00 18.33
N ARG A 90 -7.62 7.14 17.34
CA ARG A 90 -6.85 8.38 17.11
C ARG A 90 -7.75 9.57 16.78
N LEU A 91 -8.78 9.37 15.96
CA LEU A 91 -9.75 10.43 15.62
C LEU A 91 -10.58 10.86 16.82
N GLU A 92 -10.98 9.92 17.69
CA GLU A 92 -11.68 10.27 18.93
C GLU A 92 -10.80 11.08 19.89
N ASN A 93 -9.54 10.69 20.05
CA ASN A 93 -8.59 11.42 20.88
C ASN A 93 -8.29 12.83 20.34
N ASN A 94 -8.15 12.98 19.02
CA ASN A 94 -7.93 14.29 18.38
C ASN A 94 -9.12 15.24 18.48
N ARG A 95 -10.36 14.74 18.66
CA ARG A 95 -11.57 15.58 18.82
C ARG A 95 -11.80 16.06 20.25
N ARG A 96 -11.03 15.55 21.23
CA ARG A 96 -11.17 15.90 22.66
C ARG A 96 -10.12 16.90 23.16
N GLY A 97 -9.24 17.39 22.28
CA GLY A 97 -8.31 18.50 22.53
C GLY A 97 -8.77 19.76 21.82
#